data_AF-A0A521THC2-F1
#
_entry.id   AF-A0A521THC2-F1
#
_cell.length_a   1.000
_cell.length_b   1.000
_cell.length_c   1.000
_cell.angle_alpha   90.00
_cell.angle_beta   90.00
_cell.angle_gamma   90.00
#
_symmetry.space_group_name_H-M   'P 1'
#
loop_
_entity.id
_entity.type
_entity.pdbx_description
1 polymer ?
#
loop_
_entity_poly.entity_id
_entity_poly.type
_entity_poly.pdbx_seq_one_letter_code
_entity_poly.pdbx_strand_id
1 'polypeptide(L)'
;MPLFDFRCRACGHTFEALVRVNADGGGFPPPSDCPACGAAELERLPSLFAATSADKRRAAADKKIQKDSKQGRRDTVQADREAEAHRREDH
;
A
#
# COMPACT_ATOMS: atom_id res chain seq x y z
N MET A 1 -15.47 8.46 -10.11
CA MET A 1 -15.67 9.34 -8.94
C MET A 1 -15.28 8.53 -7.71
N PRO A 2 -14.25 8.94 -6.94
CA PRO A 2 -13.88 8.20 -5.73
C PRO A 2 -14.93 8.43 -4.64
N LEU A 3 -15.55 7.35 -4.18
CA LEU A 3 -16.34 7.32 -2.96
C LEU A 3 -15.41 7.09 -1.78
N PHE A 4 -15.67 7.77 -0.67
CA PHE A 4 -14.96 7.56 0.58
C PHE A 4 -15.95 7.22 1.68
N ASP A 5 -15.52 6.31 2.55
CA ASP A 5 -16.26 5.90 3.72
C ASP A 5 -15.87 6.79 4.90
N PHE A 6 -16.85 7.22 5.69
CA PHE A 6 -16.69 8.08 6.84
C PHE A 6 -17.36 7.44 8.06
N ARG A 7 -16.70 7.50 9.20
CA ARG A 7 -17.23 7.07 10.50
C ARG A 7 -17.25 8.23 11.47
N CYS A 8 -18.42 8.49 12.05
CA CYS A 8 -18.53 9.47 13.12
C CYS A 8 -17.95 8.91 14.42
N ARG A 9 -17.07 9.66 15.08
CA ARG A 9 -16.49 9.26 16.38
C ARG A 9 -17.47 9.44 17.55
N ALA A 10 -18.45 10.33 17.41
CA ALA A 10 -19.43 10.59 18.47
C ALA A 10 -20.51 9.51 18.57
N CYS A 11 -21.10 9.09 17.44
CA CYS A 11 -22.21 8.12 17.42
C CYS A 11 -21.84 6.75 16.81
N GLY A 12 -20.67 6.63 16.18
CA GLY A 12 -20.25 5.39 15.52
C GLY A 12 -20.92 5.13 14.17
N HIS A 13 -21.73 6.06 13.65
CA HIS A 13 -22.41 5.88 12.37
C HIS A 13 -21.43 5.93 11.19
N THR A 14 -21.53 4.96 10.30
CA THR A 14 -20.70 4.84 9.10
C THR A 14 -21.51 5.15 7.85
N PHE A 15 -20.99 5.98 6.95
CA PHE A 15 -21.65 6.37 5.72
C PHE A 15 -20.66 6.68 4.60
N GLU A 16 -21.11 6.53 3.34
CA GLU A 16 -20.33 6.89 2.16
C GLU A 16 -20.65 8.31 1.67
N ALA A 17 -19.61 9.07 1.33
CA ALA A 17 -19.75 10.40 0.73
C ALA A 17 -18.87 10.59 -0.50
N LEU A 18 -19.42 11.33 -1.46
CA LEU A 18 -18.75 11.74 -2.67
C LEU A 18 -17.87 12.97 -2.40
N VAL A 19 -16.56 12.80 -2.54
CA VAL A 19 -15.61 13.92 -2.40
C VAL A 19 -14.98 14.21 -3.76
N ARG A 20 -15.18 15.43 -4.24
CA ARG A 20 -14.62 15.92 -5.50
C ARG A 20 -13.88 17.22 -5.23
N VAL A 21 -12.59 17.24 -5.53
CA VAL A 21 -11.78 18.46 -5.53
C VAL A 21 -11.41 18.70 -6.98
N ASN A 22 -12.01 19.69 -7.65
CA ASN A 22 -11.60 20.09 -8.99
C ASN A 22 -10.46 21.11 -8.89
N ALA A 23 -9.64 21.19 -9.95
CA ALA A 23 -8.48 22.08 -10.00
C ALA A 23 -8.86 23.57 -9.98
N ASP A 24 -10.07 23.90 -10.44
CA ASP A 24 -10.68 25.24 -10.42
C ASP A 24 -11.25 25.64 -9.05
N GLY A 25 -11.12 24.79 -8.01
CA GLY A 25 -11.68 25.05 -6.69
C GLY A 25 -13.18 24.76 -6.57
N GLY A 26 -13.87 24.44 -7.68
CA GLY A 26 -15.19 23.83 -7.63
C GLY A 26 -15.12 22.37 -7.17
N GLY A 27 -16.16 21.87 -6.51
CA GLY A 27 -16.15 20.49 -6.03
C GLY A 27 -17.19 20.19 -4.97
N PHE A 28 -17.30 18.91 -4.61
CA PHE A 28 -18.03 18.47 -3.43
C PHE A 28 -17.01 18.28 -2.30
N PRO A 29 -16.94 19.19 -1.33
CA PRO A 29 -16.05 19.03 -0.19
C PRO A 29 -16.43 17.80 0.63
N PRO A 30 -15.51 17.28 1.45
CA PRO A 30 -15.86 16.23 2.41
C PRO A 30 -16.97 16.72 3.36
N PRO A 31 -17.86 15.82 3.81
CA PRO A 31 -18.88 16.16 4.79
C PRO A 31 -18.20 16.67 6.06
N SER A 32 -18.68 17.81 6.58
CA SER A 32 -18.25 18.37 7.85
C SER A 32 -19.01 17.75 9.03
N ASP A 33 -20.26 17.34 8.81
CA ASP A 33 -21.19 16.95 9.87
C ASP A 33 -21.76 15.54 9.63
N CYS A 34 -21.98 14.80 10.71
CA CYS A 34 -22.60 13.49 10.64
C CYS A 34 -24.11 13.60 10.31
N PRO A 35 -24.64 12.88 9.31
CA PRO A 35 -26.06 12.92 8.97
C PRO A 35 -26.98 12.30 10.05
N ALA A 36 -26.43 11.49 10.97
CA ALA A 36 -27.20 10.84 12.03
C ALA A 36 -27.29 11.66 13.33
N CYS A 37 -26.25 12.41 13.68
CA CYS A 37 -26.17 13.12 14.96
C CYS A 37 -25.73 14.60 14.88
N GLY A 38 -25.28 15.07 13.71
CA GLY A 38 -24.79 16.44 13.52
C GLY A 38 -23.42 16.73 14.13
N ALA A 39 -22.68 15.73 14.60
CA ALA A 39 -21.33 15.95 15.15
C ALA A 39 -20.31 16.21 14.03
N ALA A 40 -19.38 17.13 14.28
CA ALA A 40 -18.30 17.47 13.35
C ALA A 40 -17.08 16.52 13.42
N GLU A 41 -17.08 15.57 14.35
CA GLU A 41 -16.01 14.58 14.51
C GLU A 41 -16.19 13.38 13.57
N LEU A 42 -15.81 13.58 12.31
CA LEU A 42 -15.82 12.56 11.27
C LEU A 42 -14.41 12.04 10.96
N GLU A 43 -14.25 10.72 10.92
CA GLU A 43 -13.02 10.04 10.53
C GLU A 43 -13.21 9.38 9.17
N ARG A 44 -12.31 9.66 8.22
CA ARG A 44 -12.32 9.00 6.90
C ARG A 44 -11.72 7.60 7.01
N LEU A 45 -12.53 6.58 6.73
CA LEU A 45 -12.09 5.20 6.73
C LEU A 45 -11.37 4.85 5.42
N PRO A 46 -10.24 4.13 5.48
CA PRO A 46 -9.60 3.60 4.30
C PRO A 46 -10.55 2.56 3.68
N SER A 47 -11.03 2.82 2.47
CA SER A 47 -11.87 1.88 1.73
C SER A 47 -11.22 0.49 1.70
N LEU A 48 -12.00 -0.56 1.88
CA LEU A 48 -11.53 -1.96 1.84
C LEU A 48 -10.72 -2.26 0.56
N PHE A 49 -11.06 -1.62 -0.56
CA PHE A 49 -10.29 -1.72 -1.81
C PHE A 49 -8.87 -1.13 -1.71
N ALA A 50 -8.68 -0.07 -0.93
CA ALA A 50 -7.36 0.52 -0.68
C ALA A 50 -6.50 -0.38 0.21
N ALA A 51 -7.10 -1.04 1.21
CA ALA A 51 -6.40 -1.99 2.07
C ALA A 51 -5.81 -3.16 1.27
N THR A 52 -6.59 -3.74 0.34
CA THR A 52 -6.09 -4.84 -0.51
C THR A 52 -4.99 -4.39 -1.49
N SER A 53 -4.98 -3.12 -1.92
CA SER A 53 -3.99 -2.60 -2.86
C SER A 53 -2.63 -2.36 -2.19
N ALA A 54 -2.65 -1.88 -0.95
CA ALA A 54 -1.42 -1.67 -0.16
C ALA A 54 -0.78 -3.00 0.24
N ASP A 55 -1.60 -3.98 0.64
CA ASP A 55 -1.13 -5.32 1.01
C ASP A 55 -0.49 -6.05 -0.18
N LYS A 56 -1.14 -6.04 -1.35
CA LYS A 56 -0.59 -6.61 -2.59
C LYS A 56 0.73 -5.96 -3.02
N ARG A 57 0.88 -4.65 -2.85
CA ARG A 57 2.14 -3.93 -3.15
C ARG A 57 3.27 -4.35 -2.20
N ARG A 58 2.98 -4.51 -0.90
CA ARG A 58 3.95 -5.01 0.08
C ARG A 58 4.36 -6.45 -0.22
N ALA A 59 3.39 -7.32 -0.53
CA ALA A 59 3.67 -8.71 -0.91
C ALA A 59 4.50 -8.83 -2.20
N ALA A 60 4.26 -7.96 -3.19
CA ALA A 60 5.06 -7.90 -4.41
C ALA A 60 6.48 -7.38 -4.16
N ALA A 61 6.64 -6.39 -3.28
CA ALA A 61 7.95 -5.89 -2.88
C ALA A 61 8.78 -6.97 -2.17
N ASP A 62 8.18 -7.67 -1.19
CA ASP A 62 8.84 -8.74 -0.45
C ASP A 62 9.31 -9.88 -1.37
N LYS A 63 8.46 -10.32 -2.30
CA LYS A 63 8.84 -11.32 -3.31
C LYS A 63 10.02 -10.88 -4.18
N LYS A 64 10.10 -9.59 -4.53
CA LYS A 64 11.26 -9.07 -5.28
C LYS A 64 12.53 -9.12 -4.44
N ILE A 65 12.47 -8.70 -3.17
CA ILE A 65 13.61 -8.76 -2.24
C ILE A 65 14.09 -10.20 -2.08
N GLN A 66 13.19 -11.15 -1.81
CA GLN A 66 13.55 -12.57 -1.68
C GLN A 66 14.22 -13.14 -2.94
N LYS A 67 13.68 -12.80 -4.13
CA LYS A 67 14.27 -13.25 -5.40
C LYS A 67 15.67 -12.68 -5.59
N ASP A 68 15.85 -11.40 -5.31
CA ASP A 68 17.12 -10.69 -5.42
C ASP A 68 18.17 -11.30 -4.48
N SER A 69 17.81 -11.51 -3.21
CA SER A 69 18.70 -12.17 -2.23
C SER A 69 19.06 -13.60 -2.62
N LYS A 70 18.11 -14.37 -3.17
CA LYS A 70 18.37 -15.74 -3.63
C LYS A 70 19.28 -15.74 -4.86
N GLN A 71 19.13 -14.78 -5.76
CA GLN A 71 19.96 -14.65 -6.94
C GLN A 71 21.38 -14.21 -6.58
N GLY A 72 21.53 -13.22 -5.69
CA GLY A 72 22.84 -12.82 -5.16
C GLY A 72 23.57 -13.99 -4.50
N ARG A 73 22.89 -14.78 -3.66
CA ARG A 73 23.51 -15.96 -3.03
C ARG A 73 23.96 -17.02 -4.05
N ARG A 74 23.19 -17.21 -5.13
CA ARG A 74 23.56 -18.15 -6.20
C ARG A 74 24.79 -17.67 -6.96
N ASP A 75 24.84 -16.39 -7.27
CA ASP A 75 25.96 -15.74 -7.95
C ASP A 75 27.26 -15.88 -7.13
N THR A 76 27.19 -15.61 -5.82
CA THR A 76 28.35 -15.76 -4.92
C THR A 76 28.86 -17.21 -4.88
N VAL A 77 27.96 -18.19 -4.80
CA VAL A 77 28.34 -19.61 -4.76
C VAL A 77 28.96 -20.06 -6.08
N GLN A 78 28.46 -19.56 -7.21
CA GLN A 78 29.01 -19.91 -8.51
C GLN A 78 30.40 -19.30 -8.72
N ALA A 79 30.58 -18.04 -8.35
CA ALA A 79 31.87 -17.36 -8.42
C ALA A 79 32.95 -18.07 -7.58
N ASP A 80 32.59 -18.50 -6.37
CA ASP A 80 33.49 -19.27 -5.50
C ASP A 80 33.90 -20.62 -6.13
N ARG A 81 32.93 -21.32 -6.72
CA ARG A 81 33.17 -22.60 -7.41
C ARG A 81 34.07 -22.44 -8.64
N GLU A 82 33.86 -21.40 -9.44
CA GLU A 82 34.72 -21.09 -10.58
C GLU A 82 36.14 -20.70 -10.14
N ALA A 83 36.27 -19.91 -9.07
CA ALA A 83 37.57 -19.55 -8.51
C ALA A 83 38.34 -20.76 -7.97
N GLU A 84 37.65 -21.73 -7.35
CA GLU A 84 38.27 -22.97 -6.88
C GLU A 84 38.65 -23.92 -8.02
N ALA A 85 37.82 -24.02 -9.07
CA ALA A 85 38.14 -24.80 -10.27
C ALA A 85 39.42 -24.29 -10.95
N HIS A 86 39.50 -22.97 -11.18
CA HIS A 86 40.69 -22.37 -11.79
C HIS A 86 41.96 -22.58 -10.95
N ARG A 87 41.86 -22.52 -9.61
CA ARG A 87 43.00 -22.83 -8.73
C ARG A 87 43.46 -24.28 -8.82
N ARG A 88 42.55 -25.21 -9.13
CA ARG A 88 42.86 -26.64 -9.25
C ARG A 88 43.47 -27.01 -10.60
N GLU A 89 43.17 -26.25 -11.65
CA GLU A 89 43.69 -26.49 -13.00
C GLU A 89 45.10 -25.92 -13.21
N ASP A 90 45.50 -24.93 -12.41
CA ASP A 90 46.83 -24.28 -12.45
C ASP A 90 47.93 -25.05 -11.67
N HIS A 91 47.56 -26.14 -10.98
CA HIS A 91 48.45 -26.98 -10.15
C HIS A 91 48.52 -28.42 -10.69
#